data_AF-A0A3C1LQT5-F1
#
_entry.id   AF-A0A3C1LQT5-F1
#
_cell.length_a   1.000
_cell.length_b   1.000
_cell.length_c   1.000
_cell.angle_alpha   90.00
_cell.angle_beta   90.00
_cell.angle_gamma   90.00
#
_symmetry.space_group_name_H-M   'P 1'
#
loop_
_entity.id
_entity.type
_entity.pdbx_description
1 polymer ?
#
loop_
_entity_poly.entity_id
_entity_poly.type
_entity_poly.pdbx_seq_one_letter_code
_entity_poly.pdbx_strand_id
1 'polypeptide(L)'
;MLTIKMGSEDTDAVDSNGNIYVNGGTLDITANSPFDYDGTAKYTGGTIIVNGQTVNSITNQMMGGAGGFGAQGGFGCRGGFCGHGGGWF
;
A
#
# COMPACT_ATOMS: atom_id res chain seq x y z
N MET A 1 -16.86 8.80 11.72
CA MET A 1 -16.30 7.45 11.56
C MET A 1 -16.39 7.09 10.09
N LEU A 2 -15.30 6.58 9.52
CA LEU A 2 -15.23 6.03 8.17
C LEU A 2 -15.01 4.53 8.29
N THR A 3 -15.88 3.74 7.66
CA THR A 3 -15.76 2.28 7.61
C THR A 3 -15.51 1.84 6.19
N ILE A 4 -14.48 1.02 5.98
CA ILE A 4 -14.14 0.43 4.68
C ILE A 4 -14.16 -1.09 4.87
N LYS A 5 -14.95 -1.78 4.03
CA LYS A 5 -14.98 -3.23 3.98
C LYS A 5 -14.68 -3.65 2.55
N MET A 6 -13.51 -4.23 2.35
CA MET A 6 -13.10 -4.75 1.06
C MET A 6 -13.74 -6.12 0.85
N GLY A 7 -14.17 -6.39 -0.38
CA GLY A 7 -14.49 -7.74 -0.83
C GLY A 7 -13.22 -8.58 -0.89
N SER A 8 -13.39 -9.90 -0.97
CA SER A 8 -12.26 -10.84 -1.03
C SER A 8 -11.39 -10.69 -2.29
N GLU A 9 -11.93 -10.09 -3.35
CA GLU A 9 -11.26 -9.90 -4.64
C GLU A 9 -10.74 -8.47 -4.83
N ASP A 10 -11.03 -7.56 -3.89
CA ASP A 10 -10.51 -6.19 -3.96
C ASP A 10 -9.11 -6.11 -3.35
N THR A 11 -8.28 -5.22 -3.89
CA THR A 11 -6.87 -5.12 -3.53
C THR A 11 -6.68 -4.29 -2.27
N ASP A 12 -6.74 -2.96 -2.36
CA ASP A 12 -6.33 -2.06 -1.28
C ASP A 12 -7.50 -1.19 -0.79
N ALA A 13 -7.60 -1.02 0.53
CA ALA A 13 -8.63 -0.16 1.11
C ALA A 13 -8.30 1.33 0.93
N VAL A 14 -7.03 1.70 1.04
CA VAL A 14 -6.52 3.05 0.81
C VAL A 14 -5.24 2.93 0.00
N ASP A 15 -5.30 3.34 -1.26
CA ASP A 15 -4.18 3.36 -2.20
C ASP A 15 -3.86 4.81 -2.57
N SER A 16 -2.59 5.20 -2.39
CA SER A 16 -2.12 6.53 -2.75
C SER A 16 -0.75 6.48 -3.42
N ASN A 17 -0.67 6.98 -4.65
CA ASN A 17 0.61 7.32 -5.32
C ASN A 17 1.39 8.46 -4.60
N GLY A 18 1.06 8.79 -3.35
CA GLY A 18 1.58 9.91 -2.57
C GLY A 18 1.59 9.61 -1.08
N ASN A 19 1.13 10.57 -0.27
CA ASN A 19 1.20 10.47 1.20
C ASN A 19 -0.18 10.16 1.81
N ILE A 20 -0.17 9.38 2.89
CA ILE A 20 -1.34 9.16 3.74
C ILE A 20 -1.18 9.93 5.05
N TYR A 21 -2.17 10.78 5.37
CA TYR A 21 -2.23 11.50 6.63
C TYR A 21 -3.52 11.17 7.38
N VAL A 22 -3.37 10.66 8.60
CA VAL A 22 -4.50 10.44 9.52
C VAL A 22 -4.32 11.36 10.72
N ASN A 23 -5.09 12.45 10.75
CA ASN A 23 -4.99 13.49 11.78
C ASN A 23 -6.04 13.38 12.89
N GLY A 24 -7.13 12.65 12.65
CA GLY A 24 -8.24 12.52 13.59
C GLY A 24 -9.35 11.61 13.07
N GLY A 25 -10.41 11.43 13.88
CA GLY A 25 -11.55 10.58 13.55
C GLY A 25 -11.30 9.09 13.82
N THR A 26 -12.20 8.24 13.34
CA THR A 26 -12.11 6.78 13.45
C THR A 26 -12.17 6.16 12.06
N LEU A 27 -11.14 5.39 11.71
CA LEU A 27 -11.05 4.52 10.54
C LEU A 27 -11.25 3.07 11.00
N ASP A 28 -12.22 2.38 10.43
CA ASP A 28 -12.48 0.96 10.67
C ASP A 28 -12.41 0.20 9.35
N ILE A 29 -11.32 -0.53 9.15
CA ILE A 29 -10.95 -1.16 7.89
C ILE A 29 -10.99 -2.68 8.05
N THR A 30 -11.76 -3.35 7.21
CA THR A 30 -11.68 -4.80 7.01
C THR A 30 -11.11 -5.05 5.61
N ALA A 31 -9.85 -5.47 5.52
CA ALA A 31 -9.14 -5.62 4.25
C ALA A 31 -7.93 -6.56 4.37
N ASN A 32 -7.54 -7.18 3.26
CA ASN A 32 -6.28 -7.92 3.13
C ASN A 32 -5.09 -6.96 3.02
N SER A 33 -5.25 -5.90 2.23
CA SER A 33 -4.32 -4.76 2.14
C SER A 33 -5.01 -3.49 2.65
N PRO A 34 -4.72 -3.03 3.88
CA PRO A 34 -5.37 -1.86 4.44
C PRO A 34 -4.86 -0.53 3.88
N PHE A 35 -3.57 -0.47 3.53
CA PHE A 35 -2.89 0.74 3.08
C PHE A 35 -1.78 0.38 2.08
N ASP A 36 -1.79 1.04 0.93
CA ASP A 36 -0.69 1.11 -0.02
C ASP A 36 -0.33 2.58 -0.28
N TYR A 37 0.96 2.91 -0.24
CA TYR A 37 1.43 4.26 -0.50
C TYR A 37 2.86 4.35 -1.05
N ASP A 38 3.07 5.21 -2.04
CA ASP A 38 4.41 5.47 -2.61
C ASP A 38 5.27 6.43 -1.76
N GLY A 39 4.60 7.35 -1.05
CA GLY A 39 5.25 8.39 -0.26
C GLY A 39 5.44 7.98 1.20
N THR A 40 4.82 8.75 2.09
CA THR A 40 4.91 8.56 3.54
C THR A 40 3.53 8.46 4.16
N ALA A 41 3.42 7.65 5.22
CA ALA A 41 2.25 7.65 6.07
C ALA A 41 2.54 8.31 7.41
N LYS A 42 1.62 9.15 7.88
CA LYS A 42 1.72 9.81 9.18
C LYS A 42 0.38 9.74 9.91
N TYR A 43 0.43 9.20 11.12
CA TYR A 43 -0.70 9.11 12.03
C TYR A 43 -0.44 10.01 13.25
N THR A 44 -1.21 11.10 13.39
CA THR A 44 -1.05 12.09 14.46
C THR A 44 -2.24 12.17 15.41
N GLY A 45 -3.35 11.51 15.11
CA GLY A 45 -4.53 11.50 15.97
C GLY A 45 -5.68 10.69 15.39
N GLY A 46 -6.65 10.33 16.23
CA GLY A 46 -7.79 9.49 15.89
C GLY A 46 -7.66 8.07 16.41
N THR A 47 -8.39 7.14 15.77
CA THR A 47 -8.33 5.69 16.01
C THR A 47 -8.34 4.98 14.66
N ILE A 48 -7.42 4.05 14.44
CA ILE A 48 -7.42 3.17 13.27
C ILE A 48 -7.64 1.75 13.76
N ILE A 49 -8.63 1.07 13.21
CA ILE A 49 -8.97 -0.32 13.47
C ILE A 49 -8.79 -1.07 12.15
N VAL A 50 -7.95 -2.10 12.15
CA VAL A 50 -7.71 -2.98 11.00
C VAL A 50 -8.09 -4.40 11.40
N ASN A 51 -9.04 -5.00 10.68
CA ASN A 51 -9.53 -6.36 10.91
C ASN A 51 -9.92 -6.60 12.39
N GLY A 52 -10.56 -5.60 13.00
CA GLY A 52 -11.01 -5.64 14.40
C GLY A 52 -9.93 -5.30 15.44
N GLN A 53 -8.70 -4.99 15.04
CA GLN A 53 -7.61 -4.64 15.94
C GLN A 53 -7.24 -3.17 15.81
N THR A 54 -7.22 -2.44 16.93
CA THR A 54 -6.71 -1.06 16.93
C THR A 54 -5.20 -1.07 16.66
N VAL A 55 -4.76 -0.28 15.68
CA VAL A 55 -3.35 -0.11 15.32
C VAL A 55 -2.87 1.29 15.68
N ASN A 56 -1.57 1.43 15.91
CA ASN A 56 -0.91 2.68 16.27
C ASN A 56 0.08 3.18 15.20
N SER A 57 0.14 2.50 14.06
CA SER A 57 0.98 2.85 12.92
C SER A 57 0.29 2.45 11.62
N ILE A 58 0.62 3.16 10.54
CA ILE A 58 0.17 2.85 9.19
C ILE A 58 1.31 2.13 8.50
N THR A 59 1.15 0.83 8.28
CA THR A 59 2.14 -0.02 7.63
C THR A 59 1.84 -0.14 6.15
N ASN A 60 2.83 0.15 5.32
CA ASN A 60 2.71 -0.07 3.88
C ASN A 60 2.65 -1.58 3.58
N GLN A 61 1.91 -1.99 2.56
CA GLN A 61 2.05 -3.33 2.02
C GLN A 61 3.28 -3.38 1.11
N MET A 62 4.32 -4.09 1.54
CA MET A 62 5.40 -4.48 0.63
C MET A 62 4.99 -5.77 -0.12
N MET A 63 3.94 -5.71 -0.93
CA MET A 63 3.67 -6.77 -1.90
C MET A 63 4.56 -6.51 -3.11
N GLY A 64 5.58 -7.35 -3.28
CA GLY A 64 6.70 -7.12 -4.18
C GLY A 64 6.31 -6.76 -5.61
N GLY A 65 6.33 -5.46 -5.91
CA GLY A 65 6.61 -4.98 -7.24
C GLY A 65 8.08 -5.24 -7.54
N ALA A 66 8.36 -6.06 -8.55
CA ALA A 66 9.64 -6.04 -9.23
C ALA A 66 9.82 -4.65 -9.88
N GLY A 67 10.24 -3.68 -9.06
CA GLY A 67 10.29 -2.27 -9.44
C GLY A 67 10.94 -1.37 -8.38
N GLY A 68 11.73 -1.95 -7.47
CA GLY A 68 12.55 -1.17 -6.54
C GLY A 68 13.78 -0.62 -7.26
N PHE A 69 13.67 0.60 -7.80
CA PHE A 69 14.86 1.38 -8.15
C PHE A 69 15.57 1.79 -6.86
N GLY A 70 16.64 1.07 -6.50
CA GLY A 70 17.42 1.44 -5.34
C GLY A 70 18.53 0.49 -4.90
N ALA A 71 19.40 0.02 -5.81
CA ALA A 71 20.74 -0.42 -5.42
C ALA A 71 21.72 -0.25 -6.58
N GLN A 72 22.84 0.40 -6.30
CA GLN A 72 23.97 0.63 -7.19
C GLN A 72 24.37 -0.60 -8.02
N GLY A 73 24.66 -0.34 -9.31
CA GLY A 73 25.72 -1.00 -10.06
C GLY A 73 25.51 -2.46 -10.43
N GLY A 74 25.16 -2.72 -11.69
CA GLY A 74 25.23 -4.07 -12.22
C GLY A 74 24.76 -4.16 -13.66
N PHE A 75 25.72 -4.22 -14.59
CA PHE A 75 25.52 -4.81 -15.90
C PHE A 75 24.82 -6.16 -15.76
N GLY A 76 23.68 -6.36 -16.41
CA GLY A 76 23.08 -7.69 -16.44
C GLY A 76 21.65 -7.73 -16.94
N CYS A 77 21.46 -7.59 -18.25
CA CYS A 77 20.40 -8.36 -18.91
C CYS A 77 20.67 -9.84 -18.62
N ARG A 78 19.92 -10.46 -17.73
CA ARG A 78 20.03 -11.90 -17.48
C ARG A 78 18.65 -12.50 -17.23
N GLY A 79 18.11 -13.11 -18.29
CA GLY A 79 17.04 -14.10 -18.17
C GLY A 79 15.74 -13.79 -18.92
N GLY A 80 15.82 -13.46 -20.22
CA GLY A 80 14.68 -13.48 -21.15
C GLY A 80 13.69 -12.32 -21.01
N PHE A 81 13.23 -11.79 -22.15
CA PHE A 81 12.20 -10.76 -22.26
C PHE A 81 12.64 -9.31 -22.00
N CYS A 82 13.60 -8.83 -22.81
CA CYS A 82 13.65 -7.42 -23.15
C CYS A 82 12.72 -7.19 -24.36
N GLY A 83 11.52 -6.66 -24.16
CA GLY A 83 10.76 -6.05 -25.24
C GLY A 83 9.26 -6.35 -25.28
N HIS A 84 8.52 -5.27 -25.54
CA HIS A 84 7.14 -5.17 -26.00
C HIS A 84 6.02 -5.38 -24.99
N GLY A 85 5.18 -4.35 -24.89
CA GLY A 85 3.74 -4.52 -24.70
C GLY A 85 3.22 -3.82 -23.46
N GLY A 86 2.53 -2.71 -23.67
CA GLY A 86 1.70 -2.12 -22.64
C GLY A 86 0.65 -3.10 -22.14
N GLY A 87 0.25 -2.91 -20.89
CA GLY A 87 -0.82 -3.63 -20.25
C GLY A 87 -0.93 -3.11 -18.83
N TRP A 88 -1.93 -2.28 -18.59
CA TRP A 88 -2.41 -2.02 -17.24
C TRP A 88 -2.93 -3.34 -16.68
N PHE A 89 -2.28 -3.83 -15.64
CA PHE A 89 -2.84 -4.66 -14.57
C PHE A 89 -1.88 -4.63 -13.39
#